data_AF-A0A537H2P9-F1
#
_entry.id   AF-A0A537H2P9-F1
#
_cell.length_a   1.000
_cell.length_b   1.000
_cell.length_c   1.000
_cell.angle_alpha   90.00
_cell.angle_beta   90.00
_cell.angle_gamma   90.00
#
_symmetry.space_group_name_H-M   'P 1'
#
loop_
_entity.id
_entity.type
_entity.pdbx_description
1 polymer ?
#
loop_
_entity_poly.entity_id
_entity_poly.type
_entity_poly.pdbx_seq_one_letter_code
_entity_poly.pdbx_strand_id
1 'polypeptide(L)'
;MGSDECVTNGEIVLAERIRGKLRPDEWTPIIASALAFERKLKRRVMGHQLRRFFLPGFLPLALIVVVLMISNPDQAYGVMGLLISGIIILLFLTKYLSASYVRSMRLQADRMAADLVGRDKMIDVLRKIDEMKLKDVEKRKRGGLKVRFSSRPTITERNRNLLAQPLGKLA
;
A
#
# COMPACT_ATOMS: atom_id res chain seq x y z
N MET A 1 -6.10 -10.05 -2.40
CA MET A 1 -6.20 -8.78 -3.16
C MET A 1 -7.60 -8.22 -2.96
N GLY A 2 -7.79 -6.91 -2.92
CA GLY A 2 -9.15 -6.35 -3.01
C GLY A 2 -9.69 -6.51 -4.42
N SER A 3 -11.01 -6.61 -4.59
CA SER A 3 -11.60 -6.54 -5.92
C SER A 3 -11.25 -5.20 -6.58
N ASP A 4 -11.20 -4.12 -5.82
CA ASP A 4 -10.89 -2.77 -6.31
C ASP A 4 -9.41 -2.50 -6.66
N GLU A 5 -8.53 -3.51 -6.64
CA GLU A 5 -7.09 -3.34 -6.79
C GLU A 5 -6.51 -4.14 -7.97
N CYS A 6 -5.48 -3.56 -8.59
CA CYS A 6 -4.52 -4.26 -9.43
C CYS A 6 -3.16 -4.27 -8.71
N VAL A 7 -2.47 -5.41 -8.75
CA VAL A 7 -1.05 -5.50 -8.32
C VAL A 7 -0.22 -5.63 -9.58
N THR A 8 0.83 -4.80 -9.72
CA THR A 8 1.83 -5.00 -10.75
C THR A 8 3.13 -5.50 -10.11
N ASN A 9 3.80 -6.47 -10.73
CA ASN A 9 5.11 -6.97 -10.27
C ASN A 9 5.82 -7.59 -11.49
N GLY A 10 5.74 -6.89 -12.63
CA GLY A 10 6.03 -7.45 -13.95
C GLY A 10 4.80 -8.02 -14.65
N GLU A 11 3.78 -8.42 -13.89
CA GLU A 11 2.49 -8.90 -14.39
C GLU A 11 1.33 -8.09 -13.80
N ILE A 12 0.25 -7.90 -14.57
CA ILE A 12 -0.98 -7.22 -14.14
C ILE A 12 -1.90 -8.26 -13.52
N VAL A 13 -1.97 -8.32 -12.19
CA VAL A 13 -2.86 -9.25 -11.48
C VAL A 13 -4.14 -8.51 -11.10
N LEU A 14 -5.25 -8.95 -11.70
CA LEU A 14 -6.59 -8.38 -11.50
C LEU A 14 -7.42 -9.35 -10.66
N ALA A 15 -8.37 -8.83 -9.89
CA ALA A 15 -9.20 -9.68 -9.06
C ALA A 15 -10.18 -10.51 -9.89
N GLU A 16 -10.10 -11.84 -9.73
CA GLU A 16 -10.94 -12.81 -10.45
C GLU A 16 -12.45 -12.52 -10.30
N ARG A 17 -12.87 -11.96 -9.16
CA ARG A 17 -14.29 -11.66 -8.85
C ARG A 17 -14.93 -10.61 -9.77
N ILE A 18 -14.11 -9.85 -10.49
CA ILE A 18 -14.56 -8.84 -11.47
C ILE A 18 -14.25 -9.25 -12.90
N ARG A 19 -13.66 -10.43 -13.11
CA ARG A 19 -13.40 -10.98 -14.44
C ARG A 19 -14.73 -11.12 -15.18
N GLY A 20 -14.81 -10.52 -16.37
CA GLY A 20 -16.03 -10.51 -17.20
C GLY A 20 -17.11 -9.49 -16.77
N LYS A 21 -16.92 -8.73 -15.69
CA LYS A 21 -17.87 -7.69 -15.24
C LYS A 21 -17.49 -6.27 -15.65
N LEU A 22 -16.21 -6.07 -16.00
CA LEU A 22 -15.68 -4.83 -16.52
C LEU A 22 -15.20 -5.05 -17.96
N ARG A 23 -15.52 -4.10 -18.82
CA ARG A 23 -15.02 -4.06 -20.20
C ARG A 23 -13.52 -3.73 -20.21
N PRO A 24 -12.75 -4.12 -21.23
CA PRO A 24 -11.31 -3.84 -21.33
C PRO A 24 -10.93 -2.37 -21.10
N ASP A 25 -11.74 -1.43 -21.59
CA ASP A 25 -11.56 0.03 -21.46
C ASP A 25 -11.78 0.55 -20.02
N GLU A 26 -12.54 -0.19 -19.23
CA GLU A 26 -12.85 0.13 -17.82
C GLU A 26 -11.72 -0.32 -16.88
N TRP A 27 -10.86 -1.24 -17.31
CA TRP A 27 -9.69 -1.65 -16.53
C TRP A 27 -8.56 -0.61 -16.56
N THR A 28 -8.49 0.20 -17.62
CA THR A 28 -7.44 1.20 -17.83
C THR A 28 -7.18 2.10 -16.62
N PRO A 29 -8.19 2.75 -15.98
CA PRO A 29 -7.93 3.61 -14.82
C PRO A 29 -7.37 2.85 -13.60
N ILE A 30 -7.80 1.61 -13.37
CA ILE A 30 -7.33 0.80 -12.23
C ILE A 30 -5.87 0.39 -12.43
N ILE A 31 -5.54 -0.03 -13.65
CA ILE A 31 -4.18 -0.41 -14.03
C ILE A 31 -3.26 0.82 -14.00
N ALA A 32 -3.71 1.96 -14.52
CA ALA A 32 -2.95 3.20 -14.53
C ALA A 32 -2.58 3.65 -13.11
N SER A 33 -3.50 3.55 -12.14
CA SER A 33 -3.22 3.86 -10.73
C SER A 33 -2.18 2.90 -10.12
N ALA A 34 -2.32 1.60 -10.37
CA ALA A 34 -1.35 0.61 -9.89
C ALA A 34 0.06 0.87 -10.44
N LEU A 35 0.16 1.13 -11.75
CA LEU A 35 1.42 1.47 -12.41
C LEU A 35 2.01 2.79 -11.90
N ALA A 36 1.18 3.81 -11.68
CA ALA A 36 1.62 5.09 -11.13
C ALA A 36 2.22 4.90 -9.72
N PHE A 37 1.55 4.12 -8.86
CA PHE A 37 2.06 3.80 -7.54
C PHE A 37 3.40 3.07 -7.63
N GLU A 38 3.49 2.03 -8.46
CA GLU A 38 4.68 1.19 -8.50
C GLU A 38 5.89 1.84 -9.14
N ARG A 39 5.71 2.54 -10.25
CA ARG A 39 6.83 3.15 -10.97
C ARG A 39 7.31 4.44 -10.30
N LYS A 40 6.39 5.26 -9.75
CA LYS A 40 6.74 6.60 -9.25
C LYS A 40 6.81 6.68 -7.72
N LEU A 41 5.93 5.99 -6.98
CA LEU A 41 5.74 6.23 -5.55
C LEU A 41 6.30 5.12 -4.64
N LYS A 42 6.39 3.87 -5.11
CA LYS A 42 6.88 2.72 -4.33
C LYS A 42 8.30 2.94 -3.81
N ARG A 43 9.21 3.49 -4.63
CA ARG A 43 10.57 3.83 -4.20
C ARG A 43 10.59 4.90 -3.11
N ARG A 44 9.74 5.93 -3.23
CA ARG A 44 9.60 6.99 -2.22
C ARG A 44 9.06 6.44 -0.90
N VAL A 45 8.06 5.55 -0.97
CA VAL A 45 7.53 4.82 0.19
C VAL A 45 8.61 3.99 0.86
N MET A 46 9.37 3.20 0.08
CA MET A 46 10.43 2.35 0.61
C MET A 46 11.54 3.17 1.26
N GLY A 47 11.98 4.25 0.62
CA GLY A 47 12.96 5.17 1.20
C GLY A 47 12.47 5.84 2.49
N HIS A 48 11.19 6.24 2.52
CA HIS A 48 10.58 6.78 3.73
C HIS A 48 10.50 5.73 4.86
N GLN A 49 10.06 4.51 4.56
CA GLN A 49 9.99 3.40 5.53
C GLN A 49 11.37 3.06 6.08
N LEU A 50 12.36 2.93 5.20
CA LEU A 50 13.74 2.65 5.56
C LEU A 50 14.29 3.72 6.48
N ARG A 51 14.25 4.99 6.08
CA ARG A 51 14.83 6.11 6.83
C ARG A 51 14.11 6.40 8.14
N ARG A 52 12.77 6.32 8.16
CA ARG A 52 11.97 6.78 9.30
C ARG A 52 11.72 5.72 10.35
N PHE A 53 11.70 4.44 9.97
CA PHE A 53 11.32 3.36 10.88
C PHE A 53 12.39 2.27 10.95
N PHE A 54 12.85 1.77 9.81
CA PHE A 54 13.76 0.61 9.81
C PHE A 54 15.17 0.96 10.31
N LEU A 55 15.85 1.95 9.71
CA LEU A 55 17.20 2.37 10.13
C LEU A 55 17.30 2.72 11.63
N PRO A 56 16.42 3.57 12.20
CA PRO A 56 16.51 3.93 13.61
C PRO A 56 16.20 2.76 14.56
N GLY A 57 15.47 1.73 14.12
CA GLY A 57 15.27 0.51 14.91
C GLY A 57 16.36 -0.54 14.73
N PHE A 58 16.91 -0.66 13.51
CA PHE A 58 17.90 -1.66 13.16
C PHE A 58 19.29 -1.34 13.73
N LEU A 59 19.74 -0.08 13.64
CA LEU A 59 21.05 0.34 14.15
C LEU A 59 21.26 0.01 15.64
N PRO A 60 20.37 0.38 16.57
CA PRO A 60 20.55 0.04 17.98
C PRO A 60 20.42 -1.47 18.22
N LEU A 61 19.52 -2.17 17.52
CA LEU A 61 19.39 -3.62 17.61
C LEU A 61 20.68 -4.33 17.20
N ALA A 62 21.26 -3.93 16.06
CA ALA A 62 22.52 -4.48 15.57
C ALA A 62 23.67 -4.20 16.55
N LEU A 63 23.73 -2.99 17.12
CA LEU A 63 24.72 -2.64 18.13
C LEU A 63 24.61 -3.53 19.38
N ILE A 64 23.40 -3.72 19.90
CA ILE A 64 23.14 -4.60 21.06
C ILE A 64 23.59 -6.03 20.75
N VAL A 65 23.27 -6.54 19.57
CA VAL A 65 23.66 -7.88 19.14
C VAL A 65 25.17 -8.04 19.05
N VAL A 66 25.88 -7.05 18.49
CA VAL A 66 27.34 -7.06 18.41
C VAL A 66 27.97 -7.08 19.80
N VAL A 67 27.48 -6.23 20.73
CA VAL A 67 27.96 -6.19 22.11
C VAL A 67 27.74 -7.54 22.79
N LEU A 68 26.55 -8.14 22.65
CA LEU A 68 26.24 -9.44 23.24
C LEU A 68 27.11 -10.57 22.69
N MET A 69 27.41 -10.55 21.39
CA MET A 69 28.31 -11.52 20.76
C MET A 69 29.74 -11.44 21.31
N ILE A 70 30.25 -10.22 21.51
CA ILE A 70 31.60 -10.00 22.06
C ILE A 70 31.66 -10.45 23.53
N SER A 71 30.62 -10.13 24.31
CA SER A 71 30.57 -10.45 25.75
C SER A 71 30.27 -11.92 26.05
N ASN A 72 29.53 -12.63 25.17
CA ASN A 72 29.06 -13.99 25.41
C ASN A 72 29.18 -14.85 24.15
N PRO A 73 30.41 -15.17 23.69
CA PRO A 73 30.62 -15.89 22.43
C PRO A 73 29.98 -17.28 22.41
N ASP A 74 29.91 -17.96 23.55
CA ASP A 74 29.32 -19.30 23.69
C ASP A 74 27.80 -19.31 23.44
N GLN A 75 27.15 -18.14 23.47
CA GLN A 75 25.71 -17.98 23.24
C GLN A 75 25.36 -17.50 21.83
N ALA A 76 26.29 -17.62 20.86
CA ALA A 76 26.12 -17.07 19.52
C ALA A 76 24.79 -17.46 18.84
N TYR A 77 24.34 -18.70 19.01
CA TYR A 77 23.06 -19.16 18.47
C TYR A 77 21.85 -18.43 19.08
N GLY A 78 21.86 -18.19 20.39
CA GLY A 78 20.79 -17.46 21.08
C GLY A 78 20.75 -16.00 20.66
N VAL A 79 21.93 -15.36 20.56
CA VAL A 79 22.06 -13.97 20.13
C VAL A 79 21.62 -13.79 18.66
N MET A 80 21.92 -14.74 17.77
CA MET A 80 21.39 -14.73 16.41
C MET A 80 19.87 -14.89 16.36
N GLY A 81 19.30 -15.73 17.23
CA GLY A 81 17.84 -15.85 17.37
C GLY A 81 17.17 -14.53 17.77
N LEU A 82 17.80 -13.76 18.66
CA LEU A 82 17.35 -12.41 19.04
C LEU A 82 17.43 -11.42 17.88
N LEU A 83 18.50 -11.46 17.08
CA LEU A 83 18.63 -10.59 15.91
C LEU A 83 17.52 -10.86 14.89
N ILE A 84 17.31 -12.14 14.53
CA ILE A 84 16.30 -12.55 13.55
C ILE A 84 14.90 -12.15 14.03
N SER A 85 14.55 -12.47 15.29
CA SER A 85 13.25 -12.10 15.86
C SER A 85 13.05 -10.59 15.92
N GLY A 86 14.08 -9.83 16.31
CA GLY A 86 14.08 -8.37 16.31
C GLY A 86 13.86 -7.77 14.92
N ILE A 87 14.52 -8.30 13.88
CA ILE A 87 14.31 -7.88 12.49
C ILE A 87 12.88 -8.16 12.04
N ILE A 88 12.34 -9.34 12.34
CA ILE A 88 10.96 -9.69 11.99
C ILE A 88 9.98 -8.71 12.65
N ILE A 89 10.13 -8.44 13.95
CA ILE A 89 9.29 -7.48 14.69
C ILE A 89 9.40 -6.09 14.05
N LEU A 90 10.61 -5.64 13.73
CA LEU A 90 10.85 -4.34 13.12
C LEU A 90 10.21 -4.20 11.74
N LEU A 91 10.23 -5.25 10.92
CA LEU A 91 9.55 -5.28 9.62
C LEU A 91 8.04 -5.16 9.77
N PHE A 92 7.43 -5.90 10.71
CA PHE A 92 6.01 -5.78 11.00
C PHE A 92 5.66 -4.38 11.51
N LEU A 93 6.42 -3.87 12.48
CA LEU A 93 6.19 -2.55 13.06
C LEU A 93 6.29 -1.44 12.00
N THR A 94 7.32 -1.49 11.15
CA THR A 94 7.49 -0.55 10.03
C THR A 94 6.28 -0.57 9.10
N LYS A 95 5.78 -1.77 8.76
CA LYS A 95 4.59 -1.92 7.90
C LYS A 95 3.34 -1.31 8.52
N TYR A 96 3.11 -1.51 9.82
CA TYR A 96 1.93 -0.95 10.51
C TYR A 96 2.03 0.56 10.72
N LEU A 97 3.17 1.07 11.20
CA LEU A 97 3.37 2.50 11.46
C LEU A 97 3.34 3.34 10.18
N SER A 98 3.81 2.78 9.07
CA SER A 98 3.79 3.46 7.77
C SER A 98 2.47 3.30 7.00
N ALA A 99 1.50 2.52 7.50
CA ALA A 99 0.28 2.20 6.75
C ALA A 99 -0.47 3.45 6.26
N SER A 100 -0.61 4.47 7.10
CA SER A 100 -1.25 5.74 6.74
C SER A 100 -0.51 6.47 5.61
N TYR A 101 0.82 6.48 5.67
CA TYR A 101 1.65 7.09 4.62
C TYR A 101 1.57 6.33 3.30
N VAL A 102 1.57 5.00 3.34
CA VAL A 102 1.38 4.19 2.13
C VAL A 102 0.00 4.44 1.52
N ARG A 103 -1.04 4.55 2.36
CA ARG A 103 -2.41 4.85 1.94
C ARG A 103 -2.51 6.20 1.23
N SER A 104 -1.87 7.25 1.76
CA SER A 104 -1.87 8.56 1.11
C SER A 104 -1.13 8.55 -0.22
N MET A 105 -0.03 7.81 -0.34
CA MET A 105 0.68 7.63 -1.61
C MET A 105 -0.15 6.86 -2.64
N ARG A 106 -0.98 5.90 -2.24
CA ARG A 106 -1.93 5.24 -3.15
C ARG A 106 -3.03 6.18 -3.63
N LEU A 107 -3.56 7.02 -2.75
CA LEU A 107 -4.51 8.07 -3.14
C LEU A 107 -3.87 9.11 -4.08
N GLN A 108 -2.57 9.38 -3.93
CA GLN A 108 -1.82 10.20 -4.88
C GLN A 108 -1.64 9.51 -6.23
N ALA A 109 -1.43 8.19 -6.25
CA ALA A 109 -1.38 7.42 -7.49
C ALA A 109 -2.72 7.46 -8.24
N ASP A 110 -3.85 7.38 -7.52
CA ASP A 110 -5.18 7.53 -8.11
C ASP A 110 -5.34 8.88 -8.80
N ARG A 111 -4.84 9.96 -8.18
CA ARG A 111 -4.86 11.30 -8.80
C ARG A 111 -4.03 11.35 -10.08
N MET A 112 -2.80 10.83 -10.04
CA MET A 112 -1.94 10.77 -11.24
C MET A 112 -2.58 9.96 -12.37
N ALA A 113 -3.30 8.89 -12.04
CA ALA A 113 -4.02 8.09 -13.02
C ALA A 113 -5.23 8.84 -13.58
N ALA A 114 -6.02 9.50 -12.74
CA ALA A 114 -7.17 10.31 -13.14
C ALA A 114 -6.76 11.45 -14.08
N ASP A 115 -5.64 12.11 -13.80
CA ASP A 115 -5.09 13.18 -14.66
C ASP A 115 -4.68 12.63 -16.05
N LEU A 116 -4.28 11.36 -16.14
CA LEU A 116 -3.83 10.72 -17.37
C LEU A 116 -4.97 10.12 -18.20
N VAL A 117 -5.93 9.45 -17.56
CA VAL A 117 -6.98 8.64 -18.22
C VAL A 117 -8.35 9.30 -18.24
N GLY A 118 -8.50 10.41 -17.51
CA GLY A 118 -9.77 11.09 -17.27
C GLY A 118 -10.34 10.78 -15.89
N ARG A 119 -10.60 11.86 -15.13
CA ARG A 119 -11.16 11.80 -13.77
C ARG A 119 -12.55 11.16 -13.74
N ASP A 120 -13.45 11.60 -14.61
CA ASP A 120 -14.83 11.11 -14.62
C ASP A 120 -14.86 9.61 -14.96
N LYS A 121 -14.05 9.18 -15.93
CA LYS A 121 -13.87 7.77 -16.27
C LYS A 121 -13.40 6.94 -15.07
N MET A 122 -12.47 7.46 -14.27
CA MET A 122 -12.01 6.77 -13.06
C MET A 122 -13.11 6.69 -11.99
N ILE A 123 -13.85 7.77 -11.76
CA ILE A 123 -14.98 7.81 -10.81
C ILE A 123 -16.08 6.84 -11.23
N ASP A 124 -16.42 6.80 -12.52
CA ASP A 124 -17.45 5.93 -13.07
C ASP A 124 -17.12 4.46 -12.88
N VAL A 125 -15.88 4.07 -13.16
CA VAL A 125 -15.41 2.68 -12.94
C VAL A 125 -15.45 2.31 -11.46
N LEU A 126 -14.98 3.20 -10.57
CA LEU A 126 -15.02 2.95 -9.13
C LEU A 126 -16.47 2.85 -8.62
N ARG A 127 -17.37 3.72 -9.09
CA ARG A 127 -18.82 3.63 -8.79
C ARG A 127 -19.43 2.33 -9.29
N LYS A 128 -19.12 1.90 -10.51
CA LYS A 128 -19.60 0.63 -11.06
C LYS A 128 -19.14 -0.56 -10.23
N ILE A 129 -17.89 -0.58 -9.77
CA ILE A 129 -17.38 -1.62 -8.85
C ILE A 129 -18.13 -1.57 -7.51
N ASP A 130 -18.45 -0.36 -7.04
CA ASP A 130 -19.20 -0.16 -5.80
C ASP A 130 -20.60 -0.75 -5.86
N GLU A 131 -21.28 -0.55 -6.98
CA GLU A 131 -22.63 -1.04 -7.27
C GLU A 131 -22.70 -2.57 -7.35
N MET A 132 -21.59 -3.25 -7.66
CA MET A 132 -21.52 -4.71 -7.65
C MET A 132 -21.64 -5.31 -6.23
N LYS A 133 -21.63 -4.49 -5.17
CA LYS A 133 -21.79 -4.88 -3.75
C LYS A 133 -20.94 -6.10 -3.38
N LEU A 134 -19.70 -6.14 -3.88
CA LEU A 134 -18.80 -7.26 -3.65
C LEU A 134 -18.50 -7.39 -2.15
N LYS A 135 -18.59 -8.62 -1.62
CA LYS A 135 -18.48 -8.90 -0.17
C LYS A 135 -17.22 -8.30 0.48
N ASP A 136 -16.09 -8.30 -0.24
CA ASP A 136 -14.83 -7.72 0.22
C ASP A 136 -14.83 -6.19 0.22
N VAL A 137 -15.45 -5.56 -0.78
CA VAL A 137 -15.62 -4.10 -0.86
C VAL A 137 -16.53 -3.62 0.27
N GLU A 138 -17.68 -4.27 0.45
CA GLU A 138 -18.65 -3.96 1.50
C GLU A 138 -18.08 -4.17 2.90
N LYS A 139 -17.34 -5.27 3.12
CA LYS A 139 -16.66 -5.50 4.39
C LYS A 139 -15.64 -4.40 4.72
N ARG A 140 -14.96 -3.85 3.71
CA ARG A 140 -13.98 -2.78 3.90
C ARG A 140 -14.65 -1.43 4.19
N LYS A 141 -15.79 -1.14 3.57
CA LYS A 141 -16.60 0.06 3.86
C LYS A 141 -17.07 0.12 5.31
N ARG A 142 -17.45 -1.02 5.90
CA ARG A 142 -17.87 -1.13 7.31
C ARG A 142 -16.77 -0.73 8.31
N GLY A 143 -15.52 -0.60 7.85
CA GLY A 143 -14.42 -0.06 8.66
C GLY A 143 -13.86 -1.04 9.68
N GLY A 144 -13.53 -0.52 10.87
CA GLY A 144 -12.89 -1.27 11.95
C GLY A 144 -11.37 -1.19 11.96
N LEU A 145 -10.77 -1.82 12.98
CA LEU A 145 -9.33 -1.69 13.28
C LEU A 145 -8.45 -2.14 12.10
N LYS A 146 -8.83 -3.22 11.41
CA LYS A 146 -8.13 -3.73 10.22
C LYS A 146 -8.11 -2.74 9.06
N VAL A 147 -9.15 -1.92 8.91
CA VAL A 147 -9.22 -0.89 7.86
C VAL A 147 -8.42 0.34 8.27
N ARG A 148 -8.49 0.75 9.54
CA ARG A 148 -7.74 1.90 10.07
C ARG A 148 -6.23 1.73 9.95
N PHE A 149 -5.71 0.54 10.24
CA PHE A 149 -4.29 0.21 10.09
C PHE A 149 -3.96 -0.39 8.72
N SER A 150 -4.88 -0.33 7.75
CA SER A 150 -4.60 -0.77 6.39
C SER A 150 -3.84 0.30 5.64
N SER A 151 -2.86 -0.13 4.85
CA SER A 151 -2.27 0.70 3.81
C SER A 151 -3.17 0.87 2.58
N ARG A 152 -4.32 0.17 2.54
CA ARG A 152 -5.23 0.16 1.40
C ARG A 152 -6.37 1.15 1.63
N PRO A 153 -6.55 2.15 0.75
CA PRO A 153 -7.72 3.03 0.82
C PRO A 153 -9.01 2.26 0.52
N THR A 154 -10.14 2.74 1.01
CA THR A 154 -11.46 2.20 0.63
C THR A 154 -11.93 2.82 -0.67
N ILE A 155 -12.83 2.16 -1.39
CA ILE A 155 -13.42 2.69 -2.63
C ILE A 155 -14.10 4.06 -2.41
N THR A 156 -14.72 4.25 -1.25
CA THR A 156 -15.31 5.52 -0.81
C THR A 156 -14.27 6.62 -0.62
N GLU A 157 -13.10 6.31 -0.07
CA GLU A 157 -11.99 7.27 0.06
C GLU A 157 -11.36 7.62 -1.27
N ARG A 158 -11.24 6.64 -2.19
CA ARG A 158 -10.74 6.87 -3.54
C ARG A 158 -11.66 7.83 -4.29
N ASN A 159 -12.97 7.57 -4.26
CA ASN A 159 -13.97 8.48 -4.85
C ASN A 159 -13.93 9.86 -4.21
N ARG A 160 -13.93 9.96 -2.87
CA ARG A 160 -13.83 11.25 -2.17
C ARG A 160 -12.55 12.00 -2.54
N ASN A 161 -11.43 11.30 -2.66
CA ASN A 161 -10.13 11.87 -3.00
C ASN A 161 -10.12 12.44 -4.43
N LEU A 162 -10.76 11.76 -5.38
CA LEU A 162 -10.93 12.24 -6.75
C LEU A 162 -11.93 13.41 -6.82
N LEU A 163 -13.04 13.34 -6.09
CA LEU A 163 -14.06 14.39 -6.02
C LEU A 163 -13.53 15.68 -5.37
N ALA A 164 -12.64 15.57 -4.39
CA ALA A 164 -12.01 16.71 -3.72
C ALA A 164 -10.90 17.40 -4.55
N GLN A 165 -10.53 16.84 -5.70
CA GLN A 165 -9.48 17.40 -6.55
C GLN A 165 -10.06 18.56 -7.38
N PRO A 166 -9.48 19.78 -7.32
CA PRO A 166 -9.88 20.87 -8.21
C PRO A 166 -9.50 20.54 -9.66
N LEU A 167 -10.40 20.83 -10.60
CA LEU A 167 -10.15 20.75 -12.04
C LEU A 167 -8.99 21.71 -12.39
N GLY A 168 -7.81 21.16 -12.62
CA GLY A 168 -6.63 21.91 -13.03
C GLY A 168 -5.80 22.44 -11.86
N LYS A 169 -4.64 21.83 -11.64
CA LYS A 169 -3.37 22.48 -11.25
C LYS A 169 -2.26 21.43 -11.26
N LEU A 170 -1.77 21.15 -12.46
CA LEU A 170 -0.36 20.86 -12.66
C LEU A 170 0.27 22.20 -13.04
N ALA A 171 0.84 22.87 -12.04
CA ALA A 171 1.89 23.86 -12.20
C ALA A 171 3.05 23.39 -11.31
#